data_AF-A0A7V2IQ41-F1
#
_entry.id   AF-A0A7V2IQ41-F1
#
_cell.length_a   1.000
_cell.length_b   1.000
_cell.length_c   1.000
_cell.angle_alpha   90.00
_cell.angle_beta   90.00
_cell.angle_gamma   90.00
#
_symmetry.space_group_name_H-M   'P 1'
#
loop_
_entity.id
_entity.type
_entity.pdbx_description
1 polymer ?
#
loop_
_entity_poly.entity_id
_entity_poly.type
_entity_poly.pdbx_seq_one_letter_code
_entity_poly.pdbx_strand_id
1 'polypeptide(L)'
;MGLLRWLLAIGKKGRYHYPQETIITVGNIDPKYDRLYKAASRSEQGKWYKVNVQRLTCSCPDWQKRRSAYPPGDVRRVCKHVYDKLYQTGVEKHFDDIVRLLIRYGRRDRHFFRVDNARGTFVFGFTPGVPWVRVFAKVKGESVVGSYNMDEHRWAYDEVPQYERLLVQEIRAVFGGW
;
A
#
# COMPACT_ATOMS: atom_id res chain seq x y z
N MET A 1 -11.39 25.47 -33.10
CA MET A 1 -10.57 24.49 -33.85
C MET A 1 -9.14 24.56 -33.35
N GLY A 2 -8.58 23.43 -32.91
CA GLY A 2 -7.15 23.21 -32.64
C GLY A 2 -6.62 23.82 -31.32
N LEU A 3 -5.87 23.16 -30.45
CA LEU A 3 -5.17 21.87 -30.51
C LEU A 3 -5.24 21.20 -29.12
N LEU A 4 -5.73 19.95 -29.08
CA LEU A 4 -5.46 19.03 -27.98
C LEU A 4 -3.96 18.68 -28.01
N ARG A 5 -3.22 19.11 -26.99
CA ARG A 5 -1.89 18.55 -26.69
C ARG A 5 -2.07 17.12 -26.17
N TRP A 6 -2.01 16.15 -27.07
CA TRP A 6 -1.69 14.78 -26.73
C TRP A 6 -0.22 14.74 -26.31
N LEU A 7 0.04 14.70 -25.00
CA LEU A 7 1.34 14.25 -24.51
C LEU A 7 1.41 12.73 -24.73
N LEU A 8 2.09 12.37 -25.83
CA LEU A 8 2.68 11.06 -26.02
C LEU A 8 3.53 10.73 -24.79
N ALA A 9 3.00 9.87 -23.92
CA ALA A 9 3.82 9.14 -22.96
C ALA A 9 4.66 8.12 -23.75
N ILE A 10 5.72 8.61 -24.38
CA ILE A 10 6.77 7.78 -24.95
C ILE A 10 7.43 7.07 -23.77
N GLY A 11 7.13 5.78 -23.63
CA GLY A 11 7.70 4.94 -22.58
C GLY A 11 9.22 4.95 -22.65
N LYS A 12 9.86 5.68 -21.73
CA LYS A 12 11.29 5.48 -21.43
C LYS A 12 11.42 4.08 -20.83
N LYS A 13 11.82 3.11 -21.66
CA LYS A 13 12.37 1.84 -21.17
C LYS A 13 13.58 2.17 -20.28
N GLY A 14 13.47 1.82 -18.99
CA GLY A 14 14.61 1.53 -18.12
C GLY A 14 15.27 2.69 -17.38
N ARG A 15 14.57 3.76 -16.96
CA ARG A 15 15.20 4.79 -16.08
C ARG A 15 15.55 4.23 -14.71
N TYR A 16 14.76 3.27 -14.21
CA TYR A 16 14.84 2.79 -12.83
C TYR A 16 14.87 1.27 -12.76
N HIS A 17 15.60 0.74 -11.79
CA HIS A 17 15.48 -0.66 -11.39
C HIS A 17 14.24 -0.80 -10.50
N TYR A 18 13.33 -1.70 -10.86
CA TYR A 18 12.21 -2.05 -9.98
C TYR A 18 12.49 -3.42 -9.37
N PRO A 19 12.51 -3.53 -8.03
CA PRO A 19 12.80 -4.80 -7.37
C PRO A 19 11.67 -5.80 -7.62
N GLN A 20 12.00 -7.09 -7.47
CA GLN A 20 10.98 -8.13 -7.42
C GLN A 20 10.07 -7.90 -6.21
N GLU A 21 8.76 -7.98 -6.41
CA GLU A 21 7.81 -7.68 -5.34
C GLU A 21 7.87 -8.66 -4.16
N THR A 22 7.59 -8.15 -2.96
CA THR A 22 7.40 -8.90 -1.73
C THR A 22 5.90 -8.98 -1.41
N ILE A 23 5.42 -10.19 -1.11
CA ILE A 23 4.09 -10.38 -0.53
C ILE A 23 4.15 -9.97 0.94
N ILE A 24 3.41 -8.94 1.32
CA ILE A 24 3.27 -8.54 2.73
C ILE A 24 1.99 -9.14 3.26
N THR A 25 2.10 -9.98 4.30
CA THR A 25 0.94 -10.63 4.92
C THR A 25 0.50 -9.86 6.17
N VAL A 26 -0.80 -9.88 6.48
CA VAL A 26 -1.34 -9.27 7.71
C VAL A 26 -1.05 -10.08 8.99
N GLY A 27 -0.33 -11.21 8.87
CA GLY A 27 -0.17 -12.17 9.95
C GLY A 27 -1.40 -13.07 10.16
N ASN A 28 -1.39 -13.86 11.23
CA ASN A 28 -2.49 -14.76 11.57
C ASN A 28 -3.62 -13.98 12.27
N ILE A 29 -4.83 -14.06 11.72
CA ILE A 29 -6.02 -13.51 12.36
C ILE A 29 -6.72 -14.65 13.09
N ASP A 30 -6.99 -14.43 14.39
CA ASP A 30 -7.64 -15.40 15.28
C ASP A 30 -8.91 -15.99 14.63
N PRO A 31 -9.07 -17.33 14.60
CA PRO A 31 -10.22 -18.02 14.01
C PRO A 31 -11.58 -17.54 14.54
N LYS A 32 -11.66 -16.95 15.74
CA LYS A 32 -12.92 -16.35 16.24
C LYS A 32 -13.48 -15.26 15.35
N TYR A 33 -12.65 -14.66 14.49
CA TYR A 33 -13.07 -13.65 13.53
C TYR A 33 -13.49 -14.23 12.17
N ASP A 34 -13.46 -15.56 11.98
CA ASP A 34 -13.93 -16.25 10.77
C ASP A 34 -15.47 -16.29 10.72
N ARG A 35 -16.05 -15.13 10.41
CA ARG A 35 -17.49 -14.95 10.26
C ARG A 35 -17.80 -13.83 9.28
N LEU A 36 -19.04 -13.79 8.81
CA LEU A 36 -19.52 -12.76 7.88
C LEU A 36 -20.03 -11.53 8.63
N TYR A 37 -19.39 -10.40 8.39
CA TYR A 37 -19.81 -9.07 8.80
C TYR A 37 -20.57 -8.37 7.68
N LYS A 38 -21.54 -7.53 8.03
CA LYS A 38 -22.22 -6.64 7.08
C LYS A 38 -21.52 -5.28 7.02
N ALA A 39 -21.13 -4.83 5.83
CA ALA A 39 -20.57 -3.50 5.59
C ALA A 39 -21.47 -2.73 4.62
N ALA A 40 -21.88 -1.51 4.98
CA ALA A 40 -22.70 -0.67 4.11
C ALA A 40 -21.89 -0.19 2.89
N SER A 41 -22.54 -0.10 1.74
CA SER A 41 -22.02 0.69 0.63
C SER A 41 -22.01 2.16 1.01
N ARG A 42 -20.92 2.87 0.68
CA ARG A 42 -20.83 4.32 0.87
C ARG A 42 -21.46 5.12 -0.27
N SER A 43 -21.77 4.49 -1.39
CA SER A 43 -22.26 5.15 -2.61
C SER A 43 -23.70 4.77 -2.98
N GLU A 44 -24.25 3.72 -2.37
CA GLU A 44 -25.59 3.21 -2.66
C GLU A 44 -26.29 2.90 -1.34
N GLN A 45 -27.31 3.69 -1.00
CA GLN A 45 -28.07 3.49 0.24
C GLN A 45 -28.78 2.12 0.23
N GLY A 46 -28.83 1.46 1.39
CA GLY A 46 -29.48 0.15 1.54
C GLY A 46 -28.69 -1.03 0.96
N LYS A 47 -27.59 -0.80 0.23
CA LYS A 47 -26.72 -1.86 -0.28
C LYS A 47 -25.70 -2.28 0.77
N TRP A 48 -25.55 -3.60 0.95
CA TRP A 48 -24.62 -4.19 1.90
C TRP A 48 -23.68 -5.19 1.23
N TYR A 49 -22.47 -5.29 1.75
CA TYR A 49 -21.48 -6.26 1.37
C TYR A 49 -21.18 -7.21 2.53
N LYS A 50 -20.95 -8.49 2.20
CA LYS A 50 -20.48 -9.52 3.12
C LYS A 50 -18.96 -9.39 3.21
N VAL A 51 -18.43 -9.29 4.43
CA VAL A 51 -16.99 -9.14 4.70
C VAL A 51 -16.57 -10.25 5.64
N ASN A 52 -15.44 -10.91 5.40
CA ASN A 52 -14.80 -11.79 6.36
C ASN A 52 -13.40 -11.24 6.62
N VAL A 53 -13.15 -10.79 7.86
CA VAL A 53 -11.86 -10.16 8.21
C VAL A 53 -10.76 -11.19 8.39
N GLN A 54 -11.06 -12.41 8.87
CA GLN A 54 -10.05 -13.47 9.02
C GLN A 54 -9.51 -13.91 7.65
N ARG A 55 -10.39 -14.10 6.67
CA ARG A 55 -10.02 -14.52 5.31
C ARG A 55 -9.62 -13.36 4.39
N LEU A 56 -9.75 -12.12 4.87
CA LEU A 56 -9.62 -10.88 4.09
C LEU A 56 -10.47 -10.88 2.81
N THR A 57 -11.73 -11.34 2.91
CA THR A 57 -12.64 -11.39 1.76
C THR A 57 -13.78 -10.38 1.86
N CYS A 58 -14.27 -9.93 0.70
CA CYS A 58 -15.43 -9.05 0.63
C CYS A 58 -16.22 -9.29 -0.66
N SER A 59 -17.55 -9.19 -0.59
CA SER A 59 -18.42 -9.31 -1.77
C SER A 59 -18.54 -8.00 -2.58
N CYS A 60 -17.69 -7.00 -2.35
CA CYS A 60 -17.77 -5.74 -3.09
C CYS A 60 -17.07 -5.82 -4.46
N PRO A 61 -17.44 -4.98 -5.45
CA PRO A 61 -16.82 -5.00 -6.77
C PRO A 61 -15.32 -4.74 -6.78
N ASP A 62 -14.81 -3.85 -5.90
CA ASP A 62 -13.36 -3.63 -5.74
C ASP A 62 -12.67 -4.94 -5.36
N TRP A 63 -13.23 -5.67 -4.40
CA TRP A 63 -12.64 -6.92 -3.97
C TRP A 63 -12.68 -7.98 -5.07
N GLN A 64 -13.86 -8.21 -5.65
CA GLN A 64 -14.06 -9.24 -6.67
C GLN A 64 -13.21 -9.02 -7.92
N LYS A 65 -13.06 -7.77 -8.37
CA LYS A 65 -12.37 -7.44 -9.62
C LYS A 65 -10.87 -7.21 -9.47
N ARG A 66 -10.40 -6.78 -8.29
CA ARG A 66 -9.02 -6.31 -8.12
C ARG A 66 -8.29 -6.98 -6.96
N ARG A 67 -8.96 -7.18 -5.82
CA ARG A 67 -8.29 -7.63 -4.58
C ARG A 67 -8.21 -9.15 -4.46
N SER A 68 -9.18 -9.84 -5.04
CA SER A 68 -9.31 -11.30 -5.05
C SER A 68 -8.12 -12.02 -5.69
N ALA A 69 -7.46 -11.37 -6.66
CA ALA A 69 -6.32 -11.89 -7.39
C ALA A 69 -5.03 -11.99 -6.54
N TYR A 70 -4.94 -11.26 -5.42
CA TYR A 70 -3.79 -11.37 -4.54
C TYR A 70 -3.87 -12.62 -3.64
N PRO A 71 -2.73 -13.23 -3.29
CA PRO A 71 -2.68 -14.43 -2.46
C PRO A 71 -3.38 -14.25 -1.10
N PRO A 72 -3.93 -15.31 -0.50
CA PRO A 72 -4.48 -15.27 0.85
C PRO A 72 -3.51 -14.64 1.87
N GLY A 73 -4.04 -13.79 2.75
CA GLY A 73 -3.25 -13.07 3.77
C GLY A 73 -2.55 -11.79 3.29
N ASP A 74 -2.42 -11.56 1.98
CA ASP A 74 -1.76 -10.37 1.43
C ASP A 74 -2.53 -9.07 1.81
N VAL A 75 -1.81 -8.05 2.30
CA VAL A 75 -2.38 -6.74 2.67
C VAL A 75 -3.13 -6.09 1.50
N ARG A 76 -2.75 -6.37 0.25
CA ARG A 76 -3.39 -5.88 -0.97
C ARG A 76 -4.82 -6.41 -1.13
N ARG A 77 -5.22 -7.46 -0.40
CA ARG A 77 -6.62 -7.94 -0.37
C ARG A 77 -7.57 -6.99 0.38
N VAL A 78 -7.05 -6.06 1.17
CA VAL A 78 -7.85 -5.19 2.05
C VAL A 78 -8.53 -4.07 1.25
N CYS A 79 -9.77 -4.32 0.82
CA CYS A 79 -10.63 -3.26 0.29
C CYS A 79 -11.10 -2.31 1.41
N LYS A 80 -11.77 -1.20 1.05
CA LYS A 80 -12.28 -0.24 2.04
C LYS A 80 -13.20 -0.86 3.10
N HIS A 81 -14.01 -1.87 2.74
CA HIS A 81 -14.92 -2.52 3.68
C HIS A 81 -14.20 -3.50 4.61
N VAL A 82 -13.19 -4.22 4.11
CA VAL A 82 -12.32 -5.06 4.97
C VAL A 82 -11.58 -4.17 5.96
N TYR A 83 -11.01 -3.05 5.49
CA TYR A 83 -10.40 -2.02 6.34
C TYR A 83 -11.35 -1.57 7.45
N ASP A 84 -12.55 -1.11 7.10
CA ASP A 84 -13.51 -0.61 8.08
C ASP A 84 -13.84 -1.69 9.13
N LYS A 85 -13.95 -2.97 8.73
CA LYS A 85 -14.25 -4.07 9.65
C LYS A 85 -13.08 -4.52 10.50
N LEU A 86 -11.85 -4.45 9.99
CA LEU A 86 -10.67 -4.68 10.81
C LEU A 86 -10.70 -3.71 12.01
N TYR A 87 -10.86 -2.40 11.76
CA TYR A 87 -10.92 -1.36 12.79
C TYR A 87 -12.14 -1.48 13.73
N GLN A 88 -13.31 -1.81 13.19
CA GLN A 88 -14.52 -1.99 14.03
C GLN A 88 -14.43 -3.20 14.95
N THR A 89 -13.66 -4.23 14.57
CA THR A 89 -13.48 -5.45 15.37
C THR A 89 -12.25 -5.39 16.27
N GLY A 90 -11.37 -4.40 16.09
CA GLY A 90 -10.12 -4.28 16.84
C GLY A 90 -9.03 -5.25 16.40
N VAL A 91 -9.25 -6.01 15.31
CA VAL A 91 -8.29 -7.00 14.79
C VAL A 91 -6.98 -6.34 14.39
N GLU A 92 -7.04 -5.12 13.87
CA GLU A 92 -5.89 -4.35 13.42
C GLU A 92 -4.88 -4.04 14.53
N LYS A 93 -5.30 -4.10 15.80
CA LYS A 93 -4.42 -3.87 16.96
C LYS A 93 -3.40 -4.99 17.14
N HIS A 94 -3.64 -6.16 16.55
CA HIS A 94 -2.72 -7.29 16.58
C HIS A 94 -1.70 -7.27 15.44
N PHE A 95 -1.85 -6.36 14.48
CA PHE A 95 -0.92 -6.21 13.37
C PHE A 95 0.27 -5.35 13.80
N ASP A 96 1.45 -5.66 13.24
CA ASP A 96 2.59 -4.77 13.39
C ASP A 96 2.32 -3.40 12.73
N ASP A 97 3.07 -2.39 13.17
CA ASP A 97 2.83 -1.02 12.73
C ASP A 97 2.97 -0.85 11.21
N ILE A 98 3.91 -1.55 10.56
CA ILE A 98 4.10 -1.47 9.11
C ILE A 98 2.85 -1.99 8.39
N VAL A 99 2.33 -3.14 8.77
CA VAL A 99 1.08 -3.69 8.22
C VAL A 99 -0.07 -2.70 8.43
N ARG A 100 -0.18 -2.09 9.62
CA ARG A 100 -1.22 -1.07 9.89
C ARG A 100 -1.08 0.14 8.98
N LEU A 101 0.14 0.63 8.72
CA LEU A 101 0.40 1.72 7.78
C LEU A 101 0.02 1.34 6.34
N LEU A 102 0.38 0.13 5.89
CA LEU A 102 0.05 -0.37 4.54
C LEU A 102 -1.47 -0.48 4.34
N ILE A 103 -2.18 -1.02 5.34
CA ILE A 103 -3.64 -1.12 5.33
C ILE A 103 -4.30 0.27 5.30
N ARG A 104 -3.73 1.27 5.97
CA ARG A 104 -4.29 2.61 6.05
C ARG A 104 -4.01 3.44 4.79
N TYR A 105 -2.75 3.50 4.36
CA TYR A 105 -2.28 4.42 3.33
C TYR A 105 -1.90 3.73 2.02
N GLY A 106 -1.54 2.44 2.04
CA GLY A 106 -1.01 1.71 0.89
C GLY A 106 -2.01 0.97 0.02
N ARG A 107 -3.32 1.08 0.28
CA ARG A 107 -4.35 0.32 -0.46
C ARG A 107 -4.37 0.58 -1.97
N ARG A 108 -3.78 1.68 -2.44
CA ARG A 108 -3.70 2.00 -3.88
C ARG A 108 -2.43 1.49 -4.55
N ASP A 109 -1.41 1.13 -3.77
CA ASP A 109 -0.16 0.59 -4.29
C ASP A 109 -0.38 -0.85 -4.77
N ARG A 110 0.24 -1.19 -5.90
CA ARG A 110 0.06 -2.50 -6.55
C ARG A 110 1.18 -3.48 -6.25
N HIS A 111 2.38 -2.94 -6.03
CA HIS A 111 3.59 -3.68 -5.72
C HIS A 111 4.17 -3.16 -4.42
N PHE A 112 4.70 -4.07 -3.63
CA PHE A 112 5.45 -3.77 -2.42
C PHE A 112 6.83 -4.39 -2.51
N PHE A 113 7.82 -3.75 -1.91
CA PHE A 113 9.13 -4.35 -1.67
C PHE A 113 9.56 -4.02 -0.25
N ARG A 114 9.99 -5.04 0.51
CA ARG A 114 10.37 -4.90 1.91
C ARG A 114 11.88 -5.04 2.09
N VAL A 115 12.45 -4.16 2.91
CA VAL A 115 13.84 -4.19 3.36
C VAL A 115 13.82 -4.10 4.89
N ASP A 116 14.45 -5.07 5.54
CA ASP A 116 14.76 -5.03 6.96
C ASP A 116 16.27 -4.96 7.13
N ASN A 117 16.77 -3.96 7.86
CA ASN A 117 18.19 -3.80 8.12
C ASN A 117 18.42 -3.16 9.51
N ALA A 118 19.69 -2.93 9.87
CA ALA A 118 20.06 -2.35 11.16
C ALA A 118 19.49 -0.93 11.41
N ARG A 119 19.05 -0.23 10.36
CA ARG A 119 18.49 1.13 10.42
C ARG A 119 16.97 1.12 10.62
N GLY A 120 16.29 0.01 10.34
CA GLY A 120 14.86 -0.16 10.53
C GLY A 120 14.21 -1.10 9.52
N THR A 121 12.87 -1.08 9.51
CA THR A 121 12.05 -1.74 8.49
C THR A 121 11.55 -0.70 7.51
N PHE A 122 11.66 -0.99 6.22
CA PHE A 122 11.19 -0.16 5.12
C PHE A 122 10.34 -1.01 4.17
N VAL A 123 9.20 -0.47 3.76
CA VAL A 123 8.38 -1.03 2.69
C VAL A 123 8.15 0.05 1.66
N PHE A 124 8.33 -0.30 0.38
CA PHE A 124 8.16 0.60 -0.75
C PHE A 124 6.93 0.19 -1.53
N GLY A 125 5.94 1.06 -1.61
CA GLY A 125 4.80 0.94 -2.52
C GLY A 125 5.12 1.61 -3.85
N PHE A 126 5.00 0.89 -4.97
CA PHE A 126 5.36 1.42 -6.27
C PHE A 126 4.50 0.89 -7.42
N THR A 127 4.62 1.54 -8.58
CA THR A 127 4.09 1.09 -9.86
C THR A 127 5.20 1.19 -10.91
N PRO A 128 5.59 0.08 -11.58
CA PRO A 128 6.56 0.12 -12.66
C PRO A 128 6.23 1.16 -13.73
N GLY A 129 7.23 1.95 -14.10
CA GLY A 129 7.10 3.05 -15.06
C GLY A 129 6.63 4.38 -14.49
N VAL A 130 6.38 4.48 -13.18
CA VAL A 130 5.95 5.73 -12.51
C VAL A 130 7.05 6.18 -11.53
N PRO A 131 7.46 7.46 -11.53
CA PRO A 131 8.58 7.94 -10.70
C PRO A 131 8.23 8.11 -9.22
N TRP A 132 6.98 7.86 -8.85
CA TRP A 132 6.52 7.98 -7.48
C TRP A 132 6.68 6.66 -6.74
N VAL A 133 7.40 6.72 -5.62
CA VAL A 133 7.52 5.63 -4.65
C VAL A 133 6.95 6.11 -3.32
N ARG A 134 6.05 5.33 -2.74
CA ARG A 134 5.60 5.51 -1.37
C ARG A 134 6.49 4.73 -0.43
N VAL A 135 6.91 5.34 0.66
CA VAL A 135 7.70 4.72 1.71
C VAL A 135 6.84 4.55 2.95
N PHE A 136 6.90 3.36 3.55
CA PHE A 136 6.35 3.04 4.86
C PHE A 136 7.51 2.52 5.70
N ALA A 137 7.88 3.22 6.75
CA ALA A 137 9.08 2.88 7.52
C ALA A 137 8.80 2.82 9.02
N LYS A 138 9.59 2.00 9.71
CA LYS A 138 9.72 2.02 11.17
C LYS A 138 11.19 2.20 11.49
N VAL A 139 11.55 3.41 11.91
CA VAL A 139 12.94 3.82 12.19
C VAL A 139 13.01 4.25 13.64
N LYS A 140 13.92 3.66 14.42
CA LYS A 140 14.07 3.95 15.87
C LYS A 140 12.75 3.87 16.66
N GLY A 141 11.87 2.95 16.29
CA GLY A 141 10.56 2.77 16.92
C GLY A 141 9.44 3.67 16.37
N GLU A 142 9.77 4.67 15.55
CA GLU A 142 8.81 5.63 15.01
C GLU A 142 8.34 5.23 13.60
N SER A 143 7.04 5.36 13.36
CA SER A 143 6.41 5.10 12.08
C SER A 143 6.43 6.32 11.17
N VAL A 144 6.90 6.15 9.94
CA VAL A 144 6.97 7.21 8.94
C VAL A 144 6.31 6.77 7.64
N VAL A 145 5.55 7.67 7.02
CA VAL A 145 4.98 7.49 5.69
C VAL A 145 5.30 8.71 4.85
N GLY A 146 5.76 8.50 3.62
CA GLY A 146 6.02 9.56 2.67
C GLY A 146 5.84 9.08 1.24
N SER A 147 5.72 10.00 0.29
CA SER A 147 5.77 9.68 -1.14
C SER A 147 6.81 10.56 -1.80
N TYR A 148 7.77 9.93 -2.47
CA TYR A 148 8.92 10.59 -3.08
C TYR A 148 8.86 10.44 -4.60
N ASN A 149 9.11 11.53 -5.30
CA ASN A 149 9.28 11.54 -6.75
C ASN A 149 10.77 11.41 -7.07
N MET A 150 11.14 10.31 -7.73
CA MET A 150 12.52 9.99 -8.07
C MET A 150 13.07 10.83 -9.25
N ASP A 151 12.19 11.41 -10.09
CA ASP A 151 12.57 12.31 -11.17
C ASP A 151 12.78 13.75 -10.70
N GLU A 152 11.89 14.21 -9.82
CA GLU A 152 11.86 15.60 -9.34
C GLU A 152 12.63 15.79 -8.03
N HIS A 153 13.11 14.70 -7.44
CA HIS A 153 13.84 14.66 -6.17
C HIS A 153 13.13 15.39 -5.02
N ARG A 154 11.82 15.19 -4.89
CA ARG A 154 10.99 15.87 -3.89
C ARG A 154 9.94 14.95 -3.28
N TRP A 155 9.47 15.34 -2.10
CA TRP A 155 8.34 14.73 -1.45
C TRP A 155 7.00 15.27 -1.99
N ALA A 156 5.96 14.45 -1.92
CA ALA A 156 4.62 14.87 -2.26
C ALA A 156 4.17 16.01 -1.34
N TYR A 157 3.47 16.99 -1.91
CA TYR A 157 2.95 18.17 -1.18
C TYR A 157 4.01 18.97 -0.42
N ASP A 158 5.30 18.81 -0.77
CA ASP A 158 6.44 19.40 -0.09
C ASP A 158 6.50 19.08 1.42
N GLU A 159 5.82 18.00 1.83
CA GLU A 159 5.81 17.49 3.20
C GLU A 159 7.03 16.57 3.40
N VAL A 160 8.12 17.14 3.93
CA VAL A 160 9.35 16.40 4.21
C VAL A 160 9.15 15.51 5.44
N PRO A 161 9.23 14.18 5.30
CA PRO A 161 9.08 13.26 6.42
C PRO A 161 10.32 13.27 7.32
N GLN A 162 10.11 12.87 8.57
CA GLN A 162 11.21 12.58 9.49
C GLN A 162 12.15 11.51 8.90
N TYR A 163 13.44 11.64 9.19
CA TYR A 163 14.50 10.78 8.65
C TYR A 163 14.68 10.87 7.11
N GLU A 164 14.25 11.95 6.45
CA GLU A 164 14.34 12.16 5.00
C GLU A 164 15.62 11.59 4.37
N ARG A 165 16.80 12.00 4.86
CA ARG A 165 18.08 11.59 4.28
C ARG A 165 18.23 10.06 4.24
N LEU A 166 17.81 9.38 5.30
CA LEU A 166 17.82 7.93 5.39
C LEU A 166 16.81 7.32 4.40
N LEU A 167 15.59 7.86 4.36
CA LEU A 167 14.55 7.35 3.45
C LEU A 167 14.98 7.47 1.98
N VAL A 168 15.56 8.60 1.58
CA VAL A 168 16.10 8.81 0.23
C VAL A 168 17.28 7.89 -0.06
N GLN A 169 18.15 7.63 0.92
CA GLN A 169 19.23 6.64 0.78
C GLN A 169 18.69 5.23 0.50
N GLU A 170 17.65 4.81 1.24
CA GLU A 170 17.04 3.49 1.03
C GLU A 170 16.30 3.41 -0.32
N ILE A 171 15.59 4.47 -0.73
CA ILE A 171 14.97 4.55 -2.06
C ILE A 171 16.03 4.37 -3.15
N ARG A 172 17.15 5.10 -3.08
CA ARG A 172 18.25 4.99 -4.05
C ARG A 172 18.87 3.59 -4.06
N ALA A 173 19.06 3.00 -2.89
CA ALA A 173 19.63 1.66 -2.78
C ALA A 173 18.73 0.59 -3.44
N VAL A 174 17.40 0.73 -3.33
CA VAL A 174 16.45 -0.23 -3.87
C VAL A 174 16.23 -0.05 -5.37
N PHE A 175 16.06 1.18 -5.83
CA PHE A 175 15.60 1.42 -7.19
C PHE A 175 16.68 1.96 -8.15
N GLY A 176 17.90 2.19 -7.65
CA GLY A 176 19.07 2.59 -8.44
C GLY A 176 19.36 4.09 -8.42
N GLY A 177 20.53 4.46 -8.96
CA GLY A 177 21.07 5.83 -8.94
C GLY A 177 20.31 6.79 -9.86
N TRP A 178 19.93 7.93 -9.29
CA TRP A 178 19.35 9.11 -9.94
C TRP A 178 19.97 10.38 -9.41
#